data_AF-A0AA97A0Z4-F1
#
_entry.id   AF-A0AA97A0Z4-F1
#
_cell.length_a   1.000
_cell.length_b   1.000
_cell.length_c   1.000
_cell.angle_alpha   90.00
_cell.angle_beta   90.00
_cell.angle_gamma   90.00
#
_symmetry.space_group_name_H-M   'P 1'
#
loop_
_entity.id
_entity.type
_entity.pdbx_description
1 polymer ?
#
loop_
_entity_poly.entity_id
_entity_poly.type
_entity_poly.pdbx_seq_one_letter_code
_entity_poly.pdbx_strand_id
1 'polypeptide(L)'
;MDENNKLNMFIPADDEAFSCPYADGSEEVNASKWHKIAMDLAADGALDESMEAFDSGLELEPENTILLRSKAAVLSRYGKKEDAYQVYLKALSYYPDDAVFSNGAGFVLMESGRAKDSLQFFDKSIASNSQFPNPWLGKGIAYGELGNFEKSIEAYDKAIALRADYKEAHFGKAVALGALGRYADAVPEFDKALESEPENADVWYYKALALDSAGDADNALAAYKKAVEFRPEFDDAWNNMGILLNALGRFDEALECFVQASEIDGDQADVWFNRGYTHAVLGQFDDAAGSFREAIEIDPTFVPAYMEAAFVYVQTGFPDEAVSLYDQAIALEPSAEAYFGKGVALQVIGDQEKADEAFEKAFELDPRYKEIFEGQKNS
;
A
#
# COMPACT_ATOMS: atom_id res chain seq x y z
N MET A 1 9.04 -0.27 2.70
CA MET A 1 8.71 -0.29 1.26
C MET A 1 7.93 0.97 0.92
N ASP A 2 8.21 1.60 -0.21
CA ASP A 2 7.65 2.90 -0.62
C ASP A 2 6.11 2.85 -0.70
N GLU A 3 5.41 3.67 0.09
CA GLU A 3 3.93 3.75 0.13
C GLU A 3 3.32 4.04 -1.26
N ASN A 4 4.11 4.63 -2.16
CA ASN A 4 3.73 4.90 -3.54
C ASN A 4 3.50 3.65 -4.41
N ASN A 5 3.84 2.45 -3.93
CA ASN A 5 3.63 1.21 -4.71
C ASN A 5 2.29 0.51 -4.41
N LYS A 6 1.50 0.99 -3.42
CA LYS A 6 0.18 0.39 -3.06
C LYS A 6 -0.96 0.81 -4.00
N LEU A 7 -0.77 1.85 -4.83
CA LEU A 7 -1.70 2.25 -5.91
C LEU A 7 -1.65 1.33 -7.14
N ASN A 8 -0.67 0.41 -7.23
CA ASN A 8 -0.59 -0.57 -8.32
C ASN A 8 -1.60 -1.74 -8.19
N MET A 9 -2.41 -1.81 -7.13
CA MET A 9 -3.50 -2.79 -7.01
C MET A 9 -4.72 -2.50 -7.91
N PHE A 10 -4.68 -1.42 -8.69
CA PHE A 10 -5.86 -0.84 -9.34
C PHE A 10 -5.93 -1.02 -10.85
N ILE A 11 -5.20 -1.97 -11.43
CA ILE A 11 -5.51 -2.39 -12.80
C ILE A 11 -6.70 -3.34 -12.69
N PRO A 12 -7.90 -2.98 -13.17
CA PRO A 12 -9.03 -3.90 -13.14
C PRO A 12 -8.60 -5.22 -13.77
N ALA A 13 -8.85 -6.33 -13.06
CA ALA A 13 -8.62 -7.66 -13.60
C ALA A 13 -9.24 -7.73 -15.01
N ASP A 14 -8.45 -8.26 -15.95
CA ASP A 14 -8.59 -8.20 -17.42
C ASP A 14 -9.96 -8.58 -18.04
N ASP A 15 -11.00 -8.82 -17.25
CA ASP A 15 -12.32 -9.23 -17.71
C ASP A 15 -13.36 -8.08 -17.75
N GLU A 16 -13.34 -7.13 -16.80
CA GLU A 16 -14.35 -6.04 -16.79
C GLU A 16 -13.96 -4.83 -17.62
N ALA A 17 -12.65 -4.57 -17.80
CA ALA A 17 -12.20 -3.47 -18.64
C ALA A 17 -12.50 -3.68 -20.15
N PHE A 18 -12.84 -4.91 -20.53
CA PHE A 18 -12.88 -5.38 -21.92
C PHE A 18 -14.22 -6.01 -22.35
N SER A 19 -15.22 -6.04 -21.46
CA SER A 19 -16.56 -6.56 -21.75
C SER A 19 -17.52 -5.45 -22.22
N CYS A 20 -17.96 -5.50 -23.48
CA CYS A 20 -19.15 -4.77 -23.94
C CYS A 20 -19.87 -5.57 -25.05
N PRO A 21 -21.22 -5.64 -25.04
CA PRO A 21 -21.98 -6.67 -25.73
C PRO A 21 -22.41 -6.21 -27.12
N TYR A 22 -21.51 -6.24 -28.10
CA TYR A 22 -21.91 -6.12 -29.50
C TYR A 22 -21.09 -7.09 -30.36
N ALA A 23 -21.51 -8.36 -30.33
CA ALA A 23 -21.25 -9.28 -31.41
C ALA A 23 -22.18 -8.90 -32.58
N ASP A 24 -21.69 -8.02 -33.43
CA ASP A 24 -22.11 -7.93 -34.83
C ASP A 24 -21.77 -9.29 -35.47
N GLY A 25 -22.81 -10.05 -35.82
CA GLY A 25 -22.72 -11.42 -36.30
C GLY A 25 -22.31 -11.54 -37.76
N SER A 26 -21.08 -11.16 -38.10
CA SER A 26 -20.57 -11.35 -39.47
C SER A 26 -19.08 -11.68 -39.67
N GLU A 27 -18.34 -12.20 -38.66
CA GLU A 27 -16.89 -12.47 -38.80
C GLU A 27 -16.42 -13.81 -38.19
N GLU A 28 -16.78 -14.98 -38.75
CA GLU A 28 -16.80 -16.18 -37.88
C GLU A 28 -16.23 -17.50 -38.42
N VAL A 29 -15.05 -17.53 -39.06
CA VAL A 29 -14.33 -18.83 -39.10
C VAL A 29 -12.85 -18.74 -38.77
N ASN A 30 -12.09 -17.82 -39.36
CA ASN A 30 -10.63 -17.81 -39.20
C ASN A 30 -10.17 -17.01 -37.96
N ALA A 31 -10.62 -15.76 -37.78
CA ALA A 31 -10.27 -14.98 -36.58
C ALA A 31 -10.75 -15.62 -35.28
N SER A 32 -12.00 -16.09 -35.21
CA SER A 32 -12.52 -16.78 -34.02
C SER A 32 -11.71 -18.05 -33.69
N LYS A 33 -11.29 -18.81 -34.71
CA LYS A 33 -10.43 -19.98 -34.53
C LYS A 33 -9.04 -19.60 -34.00
N TRP A 34 -8.38 -18.62 -34.61
CA TRP A 34 -7.05 -18.17 -34.19
C TRP A 34 -7.07 -17.53 -32.81
N HIS A 35 -8.07 -16.70 -32.53
CA HIS A 35 -8.32 -16.13 -31.22
C HIS A 35 -8.43 -17.22 -30.16
N LYS A 36 -9.26 -18.25 -30.39
CA LYS A 36 -9.40 -19.36 -29.46
C LYS A 36 -8.09 -20.10 -29.23
N ILE A 37 -7.38 -20.48 -30.30
CA ILE A 37 -6.08 -21.16 -30.19
C ILE A 37 -5.09 -20.34 -29.37
N ALA A 38 -4.98 -19.04 -29.67
CA ALA A 38 -4.06 -18.16 -28.99
C ALA A 38 -4.39 -17.98 -27.49
N MET A 39 -5.68 -17.87 -27.15
CA MET A 39 -6.13 -17.76 -25.76
C MET A 39 -5.92 -19.07 -24.98
N ASP A 40 -6.18 -20.23 -25.61
CA ASP A 40 -5.93 -21.55 -25.00
C ASP A 40 -4.42 -21.71 -24.71
N LEU A 41 -3.55 -21.34 -25.65
CA LEU A 41 -2.08 -21.35 -25.46
C LEU A 41 -1.62 -20.39 -24.35
N ALA A 42 -2.19 -19.19 -24.29
CA ALA A 42 -1.91 -18.24 -23.22
C ALA A 42 -2.35 -18.77 -21.84
N ALA A 43 -3.50 -19.46 -21.78
CA ALA A 43 -3.94 -20.09 -20.53
C ALA A 43 -3.00 -21.22 -20.09
N ASP A 44 -2.38 -21.93 -21.04
CA ASP A 44 -1.41 -23.01 -20.79
C ASP A 44 0.01 -22.51 -20.47
N GLY A 45 0.26 -21.20 -20.44
CA GLY A 45 1.59 -20.66 -20.16
C GLY A 45 2.47 -20.46 -21.40
N ALA A 46 2.00 -20.87 -22.58
CA ALA A 46 2.75 -20.89 -23.84
C ALA A 46 2.65 -19.53 -24.57
N LEU A 47 3.33 -18.52 -24.03
CA LEU A 47 3.24 -17.14 -24.54
C LEU A 47 3.72 -17.00 -25.99
N ASP A 48 4.87 -17.59 -26.33
CA ASP A 48 5.46 -17.42 -27.66
C ASP A 48 4.55 -18.04 -28.74
N GLU A 49 4.03 -19.25 -28.49
CA GLU A 49 3.08 -19.93 -29.36
C GLU A 49 1.74 -19.18 -29.43
N SER A 50 1.28 -18.58 -28.33
CA SER A 50 0.11 -17.71 -28.32
C SER A 50 0.30 -16.50 -29.24
N MET A 51 1.48 -15.86 -29.19
CA MET A 51 1.79 -14.72 -30.06
C MET A 51 1.87 -15.13 -31.53
N GLU A 52 2.47 -16.28 -31.85
CA GLU A 52 2.48 -16.83 -33.21
C GLU A 52 1.06 -17.12 -33.73
N ALA A 53 0.16 -17.62 -32.87
CA ALA A 53 -1.23 -17.86 -33.23
C ALA A 53 -2.00 -16.54 -33.48
N PHE A 54 -1.80 -15.51 -32.64
CA PHE A 54 -2.35 -14.18 -32.91
C PHE A 54 -1.82 -13.59 -34.20
N ASP A 55 -0.50 -13.68 -34.45
CA ASP A 55 0.11 -13.18 -35.68
C ASP A 55 -0.38 -13.90 -36.92
N SER A 56 -0.57 -15.22 -36.85
CA SER A 56 -1.17 -16.00 -37.94
C SER A 56 -2.60 -15.55 -38.25
N GLY A 57 -3.38 -15.20 -37.23
CA GLY A 57 -4.71 -14.61 -37.42
C GLY A 57 -4.65 -13.21 -38.05
N LEU A 58 -3.73 -12.36 -37.56
CA LEU A 58 -3.54 -11.00 -38.03
C LEU A 58 -2.88 -10.90 -39.42
N GLU A 59 -2.17 -11.93 -39.88
CA GLU A 59 -1.72 -12.01 -41.28
C GLU A 59 -2.88 -12.14 -42.25
N LEU A 60 -3.94 -12.86 -41.84
CA LEU A 60 -5.15 -13.04 -42.65
C LEU A 60 -6.08 -11.82 -42.52
N GLU A 61 -6.20 -11.28 -41.32
CA GLU A 61 -7.11 -10.18 -40.99
C GLU A 61 -6.38 -9.11 -40.16
N PRO A 62 -5.55 -8.23 -40.78
CA PRO A 62 -4.67 -7.31 -40.07
C PRO A 62 -5.35 -6.28 -39.19
N GLU A 63 -6.61 -5.96 -39.50
CA GLU A 63 -7.42 -4.97 -38.80
C GLU A 63 -8.38 -5.63 -37.79
N ASN A 64 -8.34 -6.96 -37.62
CA ASN A 64 -9.28 -7.65 -36.73
C ASN A 64 -9.16 -7.15 -35.28
N THR A 65 -10.23 -6.50 -34.80
CA THR A 65 -10.22 -5.79 -33.52
C THR A 65 -10.10 -6.73 -32.33
N ILE A 66 -10.72 -7.91 -32.43
CA ILE A 66 -10.69 -8.94 -31.38
C ILE A 66 -9.26 -9.48 -31.22
N LEU A 67 -8.60 -9.83 -32.33
CA LEU A 67 -7.23 -10.34 -32.30
C LEU A 67 -6.24 -9.29 -31.79
N LEU A 68 -6.32 -8.05 -32.27
CA LEU A 68 -5.43 -6.96 -31.83
C LEU A 68 -5.59 -6.68 -30.33
N ARG A 69 -6.84 -6.57 -29.85
CA ARG A 69 -7.14 -6.31 -28.44
C ARG A 69 -6.66 -7.45 -27.55
N SER A 70 -6.97 -8.69 -27.92
CA SER A 70 -6.66 -9.86 -27.10
C SER A 70 -5.15 -10.13 -27.08
N LYS A 71 -4.45 -9.92 -28.20
CA LYS A 71 -2.99 -9.98 -28.25
C LYS A 71 -2.36 -8.99 -27.28
N ALA A 72 -2.83 -7.73 -27.28
CA ALA A 72 -2.31 -6.70 -26.38
C ALA A 72 -2.60 -7.01 -24.90
N ALA A 73 -3.80 -7.49 -24.57
CA ALA A 73 -4.17 -7.90 -23.22
C ALA A 73 -3.30 -9.07 -22.71
N VAL A 74 -3.10 -10.11 -23.53
CA VAL A 74 -2.22 -11.23 -23.17
C VAL A 74 -0.78 -10.77 -22.94
N LEU A 75 -0.25 -9.90 -23.81
CA LEU A 75 1.10 -9.34 -23.62
C LEU A 75 1.23 -8.56 -22.31
N SER A 76 0.24 -7.72 -21.96
CA SER A 76 0.21 -6.98 -20.69
C SER A 76 0.19 -7.93 -19.48
N ARG A 77 -0.68 -8.96 -19.50
CA ARG A 77 -0.74 -9.99 -18.44
C ARG A 77 0.58 -10.71 -18.20
N TYR A 78 1.40 -10.88 -19.24
CA TYR A 78 2.74 -11.48 -19.15
C TYR A 78 3.86 -10.46 -18.86
N GLY A 79 3.51 -9.23 -18.53
CA GLY A 79 4.46 -8.15 -18.24
C GLY A 79 5.19 -7.59 -19.47
N LYS A 80 4.78 -7.96 -20.69
CA LYS A 80 5.32 -7.45 -21.96
C LYS A 80 4.66 -6.11 -22.33
N LYS A 81 4.77 -5.14 -21.42
CA LYS A 81 4.05 -3.87 -21.46
C LYS A 81 4.35 -3.05 -22.72
N GLU A 82 5.63 -2.97 -23.12
CA GLU A 82 6.00 -2.23 -24.33
C GLU A 82 5.44 -2.90 -25.60
N ASP A 83 5.49 -4.23 -25.69
CA ASP A 83 4.93 -4.96 -26.85
C ASP A 83 3.42 -4.78 -26.93
N ALA A 84 2.71 -4.86 -25.78
CA ALA A 84 1.28 -4.57 -25.69
C ALA A 84 0.95 -3.15 -26.17
N TYR A 85 1.75 -2.16 -25.76
CA TYR A 85 1.60 -0.77 -26.19
C TYR A 85 1.78 -0.62 -27.70
N GLN A 86 2.77 -1.29 -28.31
CA GLN A 86 2.97 -1.29 -29.76
C GLN A 86 1.79 -1.91 -30.52
N VAL A 87 1.17 -2.97 -29.98
CA VAL A 87 -0.04 -3.55 -30.57
C VAL A 87 -1.21 -2.55 -30.51
N TYR A 88 -1.40 -1.84 -29.40
CA TYR A 88 -2.42 -0.79 -29.32
C TYR A 88 -2.15 0.39 -30.27
N LEU A 89 -0.90 0.82 -30.43
CA LEU A 89 -0.54 1.84 -31.43
C LEU A 89 -0.82 1.38 -32.86
N LYS A 90 -0.53 0.12 -33.17
CA LYS A 90 -0.89 -0.48 -34.47
C LYS A 90 -2.40 -0.48 -34.67
N ALA A 91 -3.17 -0.91 -33.67
CA ALA A 91 -4.63 -0.90 -33.72
C ALA A 91 -5.19 0.52 -33.93
N LEU A 92 -4.67 1.52 -33.22
CA LEU A 92 -5.04 2.93 -33.37
C LEU A 92 -4.61 3.53 -34.72
N SER A 93 -3.70 2.91 -35.46
CA SER A 93 -3.36 3.32 -36.82
C SER A 93 -4.43 2.91 -37.84
N TYR A 94 -5.14 1.79 -37.59
CA TYR A 94 -6.32 1.37 -38.34
C TYR A 94 -7.58 2.10 -37.88
N TYR A 95 -7.72 2.26 -36.56
CA TYR A 95 -8.91 2.85 -35.92
C TYR A 95 -8.53 4.05 -35.03
N PRO A 96 -8.24 5.23 -35.63
CA PRO A 96 -7.79 6.38 -34.86
C PRO A 96 -8.76 6.82 -33.78
N ASP A 97 -10.07 6.69 -33.98
CA ASP A 97 -11.08 7.17 -33.04
C ASP A 97 -11.69 6.05 -32.17
N ASP A 98 -11.05 4.88 -32.09
CA ASP A 98 -11.55 3.78 -31.25
C ASP A 98 -11.29 4.07 -29.76
N ALA A 99 -12.38 4.11 -28.99
CA ALA A 99 -12.33 4.39 -27.57
C ALA A 99 -11.69 3.25 -26.77
N VAL A 100 -11.88 1.99 -27.17
CA VAL A 100 -11.39 0.81 -26.47
C VAL A 100 -9.88 0.68 -26.63
N PHE A 101 -9.34 0.85 -27.84
CA PHE A 101 -7.89 0.84 -28.06
C PHE A 101 -7.20 2.02 -27.39
N SER A 102 -7.81 3.20 -27.39
CA SER A 102 -7.27 4.35 -26.66
C SER A 102 -7.27 4.09 -25.16
N ASN A 103 -8.34 3.50 -24.61
CA ASN A 103 -8.39 3.11 -23.20
C ASN A 103 -7.30 2.08 -22.85
N GLY A 104 -7.17 1.01 -23.64
CA GLY A 104 -6.16 -0.03 -23.44
C GLY A 104 -4.72 0.51 -23.49
N ALA A 105 -4.42 1.40 -24.45
CA ALA A 105 -3.13 2.09 -24.50
C ALA A 105 -2.85 2.91 -23.23
N GLY A 106 -3.87 3.58 -22.68
CA GLY A 106 -3.79 4.32 -21.43
C GLY A 106 -3.40 3.42 -20.25
N PHE A 107 -4.07 2.28 -20.07
CA PHE A 107 -3.77 1.34 -18.99
C PHE A 107 -2.38 0.70 -19.12
N VAL A 108 -1.95 0.31 -20.33
CA VAL A 108 -0.58 -0.23 -20.51
C VAL A 108 0.50 0.82 -20.19
N LEU A 109 0.23 2.10 -20.47
CA LEU A 109 1.15 3.17 -20.06
C LEU A 109 1.18 3.36 -18.54
N MET A 110 0.02 3.26 -17.86
CA MET A 110 -0.05 3.25 -16.39
C MET A 110 0.81 2.12 -15.82
N GLU A 111 0.60 0.89 -16.29
CA GLU A 111 1.41 -0.27 -15.92
C GLU A 111 2.91 -0.06 -16.12
N SER A 112 3.29 0.73 -17.12
CA SER A 112 4.68 1.04 -17.45
C SER A 112 5.27 2.19 -16.60
N GLY A 113 4.55 2.67 -15.59
CA GLY A 113 4.95 3.83 -14.76
C GLY A 113 4.85 5.17 -15.50
N ARG A 114 4.12 5.22 -16.62
CA ARG A 114 3.98 6.39 -17.48
C ARG A 114 2.62 7.06 -17.30
N ALA A 115 2.23 7.28 -16.04
CA ALA A 115 0.92 7.84 -15.66
C ALA A 115 0.59 9.18 -16.31
N LYS A 116 1.59 10.03 -16.54
CA LYS A 116 1.38 11.31 -17.24
C LYS A 116 1.03 11.11 -18.72
N ASP A 117 1.65 10.15 -19.37
CA ASP A 117 1.44 9.87 -20.80
C ASP A 117 0.12 9.15 -21.04
N SER A 118 -0.39 8.37 -20.07
CA SER A 118 -1.68 7.68 -20.19
C SER A 118 -2.86 8.63 -20.33
N LEU A 119 -2.80 9.81 -19.70
CA LEU A 119 -3.88 10.80 -19.68
C LEU A 119 -4.35 11.20 -21.09
N GLN A 120 -3.43 11.36 -22.05
CA GLN A 120 -3.79 11.74 -23.43
C GLN A 120 -4.63 10.66 -24.11
N PHE A 121 -4.39 9.39 -23.78
CA PHE A 121 -5.09 8.25 -24.37
C PHE A 121 -6.47 8.07 -23.72
N PHE A 122 -6.60 8.32 -22.42
CA PHE A 122 -7.90 8.40 -21.78
C PHE A 122 -8.73 9.58 -22.30
N ASP A 123 -8.13 10.77 -22.48
CA ASP A 123 -8.81 11.94 -23.07
C ASP A 123 -9.32 11.64 -24.49
N LYS A 124 -8.49 10.96 -25.29
CA LYS A 124 -8.87 10.50 -26.62
C LYS A 124 -10.03 9.50 -26.57
N SER A 125 -9.98 8.54 -25.66
CA SER A 125 -11.05 7.56 -25.46
C SER A 125 -12.38 8.22 -25.10
N ILE A 126 -12.35 9.19 -24.18
CA ILE A 126 -13.52 9.98 -23.75
C ILE A 126 -14.09 10.82 -24.89
N ALA A 127 -13.22 11.43 -25.70
CA ALA A 127 -13.64 12.21 -26.86
C ALA A 127 -14.37 11.34 -27.91
N SER A 128 -13.90 10.11 -28.11
CA SER A 128 -14.53 9.13 -28.99
C SER A 128 -15.85 8.56 -28.44
N ASN A 129 -15.89 8.25 -27.14
CA ASN A 129 -17.08 7.72 -26.48
C ASN A 129 -17.24 8.31 -25.07
N SER A 130 -18.05 9.37 -24.99
CA SER A 130 -18.34 10.06 -23.71
C SER A 130 -19.10 9.21 -22.68
N GLN A 131 -19.71 8.10 -23.10
CA GLN A 131 -20.46 7.18 -22.22
C GLN A 131 -19.60 6.00 -21.75
N PHE A 132 -18.30 5.99 -22.04
CA PHE A 132 -17.39 4.96 -21.60
C PHE A 132 -16.83 5.30 -20.21
N PRO A 133 -17.17 4.57 -19.13
CA PRO A 133 -16.71 4.92 -17.78
C PRO A 133 -15.23 4.58 -17.53
N ASN A 134 -14.67 3.56 -18.17
CA ASN A 134 -13.33 3.04 -17.86
C ASN A 134 -12.18 4.06 -18.05
N PRO A 135 -12.19 4.93 -19.09
CA PRO A 135 -11.20 5.99 -19.20
C PRO A 135 -11.23 6.99 -18.04
N TRP A 136 -12.40 7.25 -17.45
CA TRP A 136 -12.51 8.11 -16.26
C TRP A 136 -11.93 7.42 -15.03
N LEU A 137 -12.16 6.11 -14.85
CA LEU A 137 -11.46 5.31 -13.84
C LEU A 137 -9.94 5.42 -14.04
N GLY A 138 -9.45 5.18 -15.26
CA GLY A 138 -8.03 5.26 -15.60
C GLY A 138 -7.42 6.63 -15.32
N LYS A 139 -8.13 7.73 -15.62
CA LYS A 139 -7.71 9.09 -15.22
C LYS A 139 -7.67 9.28 -13.71
N GLY A 140 -8.63 8.71 -12.99
CA GLY A 140 -8.65 8.73 -11.52
C GLY A 140 -7.37 8.14 -10.94
N ILE A 141 -7.01 6.95 -11.40
CA ILE A 141 -5.78 6.24 -10.97
C ILE A 141 -4.54 7.05 -11.38
N ALA A 142 -4.47 7.51 -12.63
CA ALA A 142 -3.36 8.32 -13.15
C ALA A 142 -3.13 9.60 -12.34
N TYR A 143 -4.20 10.31 -11.98
CA TYR A 143 -4.07 11.50 -11.14
C TYR A 143 -3.66 11.16 -9.71
N GLY A 144 -4.10 10.03 -9.15
CA GLY A 144 -3.66 9.54 -7.83
C GLY A 144 -2.16 9.26 -7.79
N GLU A 145 -1.63 8.53 -8.76
CA GLU A 145 -0.17 8.26 -8.88
C GLU A 145 0.65 9.54 -9.07
N LEU A 146 0.07 10.57 -9.70
CA LEU A 146 0.70 11.88 -9.85
C LEU A 146 0.53 12.80 -8.63
N GLY A 147 -0.10 12.31 -7.55
CA GLY A 147 -0.37 13.06 -6.32
C GLY A 147 -1.44 14.15 -6.45
N ASN A 148 -2.23 14.14 -7.53
CA ASN A 148 -3.31 15.10 -7.77
C ASN A 148 -4.66 14.53 -7.34
N PHE A 149 -4.85 14.40 -6.02
CA PHE A 149 -6.01 13.72 -5.45
C PHE A 149 -7.35 14.42 -5.74
N GLU A 150 -7.38 15.75 -5.87
CA GLU A 150 -8.61 16.46 -6.27
C GLU A 150 -9.06 16.07 -7.68
N LYS A 151 -8.14 16.05 -8.66
CA LYS A 151 -8.48 15.60 -10.02
C LYS A 151 -8.78 14.12 -10.08
N SER A 152 -8.17 13.32 -9.22
CA SER A 152 -8.47 11.89 -9.06
C SER A 152 -9.95 11.72 -8.67
N ILE A 153 -10.40 12.42 -7.63
CA ILE A 153 -11.80 12.43 -7.18
C ILE A 153 -12.75 12.89 -8.29
N GLU A 154 -12.44 14.01 -8.98
CA GLU A 154 -13.28 14.49 -10.09
C GLU A 154 -13.43 13.47 -11.23
N ALA A 155 -12.37 12.69 -11.51
CA ALA A 155 -12.41 11.65 -12.52
C ALA A 155 -13.24 10.44 -12.05
N TYR A 156 -13.08 10.01 -10.79
CA TYR A 156 -13.92 8.95 -10.23
C TYR A 156 -15.40 9.34 -10.15
N ASP A 157 -15.72 10.58 -9.78
CA ASP A 157 -17.10 11.09 -9.79
C ASP A 157 -17.75 10.98 -11.18
N LYS A 158 -16.98 11.23 -12.24
CA LYS A 158 -17.45 11.05 -13.62
C LYS A 158 -17.60 9.58 -14.00
N ALA A 159 -16.70 8.71 -13.57
CA ALA A 159 -16.84 7.27 -13.76
C ALA A 159 -18.11 6.73 -13.08
N ILE A 160 -18.35 7.14 -11.82
CA ILE A 160 -19.52 6.77 -11.01
C ILE A 160 -20.82 7.34 -11.62
N ALA A 161 -20.80 8.57 -12.14
CA ALA A 161 -21.96 9.15 -12.81
C ALA A 161 -22.38 8.37 -14.07
N LEU A 162 -21.42 7.70 -14.74
CA LEU A 162 -21.67 6.86 -15.90
C LEU A 162 -22.03 5.41 -15.51
N ARG A 163 -21.44 4.88 -14.42
CA ARG A 163 -21.67 3.55 -13.87
C ARG A 163 -21.78 3.65 -12.34
N ALA A 164 -23.01 3.71 -11.82
CA ALA A 164 -23.26 3.99 -10.40
C ALA A 164 -22.82 2.88 -9.44
N ASP A 165 -22.63 1.66 -9.94
CA ASP A 165 -22.16 0.47 -9.22
C ASP A 165 -20.67 0.18 -9.48
N TYR A 166 -19.90 1.17 -9.96
CA TYR A 166 -18.48 1.03 -10.27
C TYR A 166 -17.62 0.94 -9.00
N LYS A 167 -17.57 -0.25 -8.40
CA LYS A 167 -16.84 -0.56 -7.16
C LYS A 167 -15.39 -0.06 -7.15
N GLU A 168 -14.65 -0.21 -8.25
CA GLU A 168 -13.27 0.26 -8.35
C GLU A 168 -13.17 1.79 -8.30
N ALA A 169 -14.15 2.51 -8.87
CA ALA A 169 -14.19 3.97 -8.81
C ALA A 169 -14.59 4.46 -7.42
N HIS A 170 -15.52 3.78 -6.74
CA HIS A 170 -15.86 4.06 -5.34
C HIS A 170 -14.65 3.85 -4.42
N PHE A 171 -13.98 2.71 -4.55
CA PHE A 171 -12.78 2.40 -3.76
C PHE A 171 -11.65 3.40 -4.04
N GLY A 172 -11.33 3.66 -5.31
CA GLY A 172 -10.31 4.64 -5.68
C GLY A 172 -10.62 6.07 -5.20
N LYS A 173 -11.89 6.48 -5.25
CA LYS A 173 -12.35 7.77 -4.70
C LYS A 173 -12.17 7.82 -3.19
N ALA A 174 -12.53 6.75 -2.48
CA ALA A 174 -12.38 6.66 -1.03
C ALA A 174 -10.90 6.81 -0.61
N VAL A 175 -9.99 6.13 -1.31
CA VAL A 175 -8.54 6.24 -1.07
C VAL A 175 -8.04 7.67 -1.32
N ALA A 176 -8.45 8.30 -2.44
CA ALA A 176 -8.08 9.68 -2.74
C ALA A 176 -8.63 10.69 -1.71
N LEU A 177 -9.84 10.46 -1.19
CA LEU A 177 -10.42 11.25 -0.10
C LEU A 177 -9.62 11.08 1.21
N GLY A 178 -9.22 9.85 1.53
CA GLY A 178 -8.35 9.54 2.67
C GLY A 178 -7.01 10.26 2.59
N ALA A 179 -6.37 10.27 1.41
CA ALA A 179 -5.12 10.99 1.18
C ALA A 179 -5.24 12.51 1.38
N LEU A 180 -6.44 13.08 1.22
CA LEU A 180 -6.75 14.49 1.51
C LEU A 180 -7.21 14.72 2.96
N GLY A 181 -7.22 13.70 3.82
CA GLY A 181 -7.72 13.77 5.19
C GLY A 181 -9.25 13.89 5.29
N ARG A 182 -9.98 13.66 4.20
CA ARG A 182 -11.46 13.75 4.13
C ARG A 182 -12.11 12.43 4.52
N TYR A 183 -11.75 11.92 5.70
CA TYR A 183 -12.14 10.57 6.15
C TYR A 183 -13.66 10.37 6.25
N ALA A 184 -14.40 11.38 6.70
CA ALA A 184 -15.87 11.33 6.79
C ALA A 184 -16.54 11.14 5.41
N ASP A 185 -15.91 11.64 4.34
CA ASP A 185 -16.39 11.46 2.96
C ASP A 185 -15.92 10.11 2.38
N ALA A 186 -14.78 9.58 2.84
CA ALA A 186 -14.20 8.33 2.34
C ALA A 186 -14.98 7.08 2.78
N VAL A 187 -15.43 7.04 4.04
CA VAL A 187 -16.11 5.86 4.62
C VAL A 187 -17.35 5.42 3.82
N PRO A 188 -18.29 6.32 3.43
CA PRO A 188 -19.42 5.94 2.60
C PRO A 188 -19.03 5.39 1.22
N GLU A 189 -17.91 5.83 0.65
CA GLU A 189 -17.42 5.34 -0.65
C GLU A 189 -16.81 3.94 -0.50
N PHE A 190 -16.15 3.63 0.61
CA PHE A 190 -15.77 2.24 0.94
C PHE A 190 -17.00 1.34 1.13
N ASP A 191 -18.06 1.83 1.81
CA ASP A 191 -19.31 1.09 1.94
C ASP A 191 -19.92 0.77 0.57
N LYS A 192 -19.88 1.72 -0.36
CA LYS A 192 -20.34 1.51 -1.75
C LYS A 192 -19.53 0.47 -2.50
N ALA A 193 -18.21 0.42 -2.33
CA ALA A 193 -17.39 -0.64 -2.91
C ALA A 193 -17.73 -2.02 -2.31
N LEU A 194 -17.98 -2.08 -1.00
CA LEU A 194 -18.33 -3.31 -0.27
C LEU A 194 -19.74 -3.84 -0.60
N GLU A 195 -20.66 -3.02 -1.14
CA GLU A 195 -21.97 -3.50 -1.60
C GLU A 195 -21.84 -4.60 -2.67
N SER A 196 -20.83 -4.48 -3.54
CA SER A 196 -20.54 -5.45 -4.61
C SER A 196 -19.57 -6.54 -4.18
N GLU A 197 -18.61 -6.22 -3.31
CA GLU A 197 -17.61 -7.17 -2.81
C GLU A 197 -17.53 -7.16 -1.28
N PRO A 198 -18.51 -7.77 -0.58
CA PRO A 198 -18.58 -7.72 0.89
C PRO A 198 -17.38 -8.36 1.60
N GLU A 199 -16.64 -9.22 0.91
CA GLU A 199 -15.52 -10.01 1.43
C GLU A 199 -14.15 -9.44 1.00
N ASN A 200 -14.10 -8.26 0.37
CA ASN A 200 -12.84 -7.66 -0.07
C ASN A 200 -12.04 -7.11 1.12
N ALA A 201 -11.00 -7.84 1.52
CA ALA A 201 -10.16 -7.52 2.65
C ALA A 201 -9.44 -6.16 2.52
N ASP A 202 -9.02 -5.77 1.31
CA ASP A 202 -8.34 -4.48 1.09
C ASP A 202 -9.29 -3.32 1.37
N VAL A 203 -10.53 -3.41 0.87
CA VAL A 203 -11.55 -2.37 1.10
C VAL A 203 -11.87 -2.25 2.59
N TRP A 204 -11.98 -3.36 3.32
CA TRP A 204 -12.15 -3.35 4.78
C TRP A 204 -10.95 -2.72 5.51
N TYR A 205 -9.73 -3.04 5.08
CA TYR A 205 -8.50 -2.49 5.66
C TYR A 205 -8.40 -0.96 5.46
N TYR A 206 -8.59 -0.47 4.24
CA TYR A 206 -8.56 0.98 3.98
C TYR A 206 -9.71 1.73 4.65
N LYS A 207 -10.89 1.10 4.77
CA LYS A 207 -11.98 1.63 5.57
C LYS A 207 -11.60 1.74 7.05
N ALA A 208 -10.90 0.74 7.60
CA ALA A 208 -10.42 0.75 8.97
C ALA A 208 -9.43 1.89 9.22
N LEU A 209 -8.45 2.07 8.31
CA LEU A 209 -7.49 3.18 8.36
C LEU A 209 -8.19 4.56 8.35
N ALA A 210 -9.21 4.72 7.50
CA ALA A 210 -9.97 5.97 7.43
C ALA A 210 -10.78 6.21 8.71
N LEU A 211 -11.39 5.18 9.29
CA LEU A 211 -12.12 5.28 10.56
C LEU A 211 -11.21 5.60 11.74
N ASP A 212 -10.04 4.95 11.81
CA ASP A 212 -9.03 5.21 12.83
C ASP A 212 -8.54 6.65 12.76
N SER A 213 -8.20 7.12 11.55
CA SER A 213 -7.79 8.49 11.30
C SER A 213 -8.90 9.52 11.59
N ALA A 214 -10.17 9.11 11.52
CA ALA A 214 -11.32 9.92 11.92
C ALA A 214 -11.57 9.92 13.45
N GLY A 215 -10.85 9.11 14.21
CA GLY A 215 -11.02 8.92 15.66
C GLY A 215 -12.17 7.97 16.04
N ASP A 216 -12.72 7.21 15.09
CA ASP A 216 -13.78 6.22 15.33
C ASP A 216 -13.19 4.83 15.59
N ALA A 217 -12.53 4.71 16.74
CA ALA A 217 -11.75 3.52 17.11
C ALA A 217 -12.59 2.23 17.15
N ASP A 218 -13.85 2.29 17.58
CA ASP A 218 -14.71 1.11 17.68
C ASP A 218 -15.05 0.54 16.30
N ASN A 219 -15.43 1.40 15.35
CA ASN A 219 -15.73 0.97 13.98
C ASN A 219 -14.45 0.62 13.22
N ALA A 220 -13.33 1.30 13.47
CA ALA A 220 -12.03 0.95 12.91
C ALA A 220 -11.61 -0.47 13.29
N LEU A 221 -11.70 -0.81 14.58
CA LEU A 221 -11.40 -2.15 15.07
C LEU A 221 -12.31 -3.21 14.44
N ALA A 222 -13.61 -2.92 14.29
CA ALA A 222 -14.53 -3.83 13.61
C ALA A 222 -14.16 -4.06 12.13
N ALA A 223 -13.73 -3.01 11.44
CA ALA A 223 -13.29 -3.08 10.05
C ALA A 223 -11.96 -3.85 9.90
N TYR A 224 -10.97 -3.62 10.79
CA TYR A 224 -9.74 -4.42 10.82
C TYR A 224 -10.01 -5.91 11.04
N LYS A 225 -10.90 -6.23 12.00
CA LYS A 225 -11.33 -7.63 12.23
C LYS A 225 -11.92 -8.27 10.99
N LYS A 226 -12.70 -7.52 10.19
CA LYS A 226 -13.22 -8.00 8.92
C LYS A 226 -12.12 -8.21 7.87
N ALA A 227 -11.16 -7.30 7.78
CA ALA A 227 -10.03 -7.44 6.87
C ALA A 227 -9.25 -8.75 7.14
N VAL A 228 -8.90 -9.02 8.40
CA VAL A 228 -8.15 -10.24 8.76
C VAL A 228 -9.02 -11.51 8.78
N GLU A 229 -10.35 -11.39 8.95
CA GLU A 229 -11.29 -12.50 8.78
C GLU A 229 -11.32 -12.97 7.32
N PHE A 230 -11.33 -12.04 6.36
CA PHE A 230 -11.37 -12.36 4.93
C PHE A 230 -9.99 -12.67 4.33
N ARG A 231 -8.92 -12.10 4.89
CA ARG A 231 -7.53 -12.39 4.52
C ARG A 231 -6.68 -12.56 5.79
N PRO A 232 -6.60 -13.78 6.36
CA PRO A 232 -5.80 -14.03 7.56
C PRO A 232 -4.31 -13.73 7.40
N GLU A 233 -3.77 -13.81 6.19
CA GLU A 233 -2.39 -13.50 5.82
C GLU A 233 -2.11 -12.01 5.59
N PHE A 234 -2.99 -11.10 6.04
CA PHE A 234 -2.84 -9.66 5.87
C PHE A 234 -2.08 -9.03 7.04
N ASP A 235 -0.76 -9.13 7.01
CA ASP A 235 0.19 -8.63 8.01
C ASP A 235 -0.01 -7.14 8.35
N ASP A 236 -0.12 -6.26 7.33
CA ASP A 236 -0.42 -4.83 7.47
C ASP A 236 -1.70 -4.58 8.32
N ALA A 237 -2.74 -5.40 8.11
CA ALA A 237 -4.00 -5.27 8.82
C ALA A 237 -3.88 -5.75 10.28
N TRP A 238 -3.14 -6.82 10.53
CA TRP A 238 -2.82 -7.27 11.89
C TRP A 238 -1.99 -6.22 12.65
N ASN A 239 -0.92 -5.70 12.06
CA ASN A 239 -0.06 -4.69 12.69
C ASN A 239 -0.84 -3.44 13.08
N ASN A 240 -1.61 -2.87 12.15
CA ASN A 240 -2.40 -1.67 12.42
C ASN A 240 -3.55 -1.91 13.42
N MET A 241 -4.16 -3.09 13.40
CA MET A 241 -5.12 -3.46 14.44
C MET A 241 -4.46 -3.52 15.82
N GLY A 242 -3.24 -4.07 15.91
CA GLY A 242 -2.43 -4.10 17.13
C GLY A 242 -2.08 -2.69 17.64
N ILE A 243 -1.70 -1.78 16.74
CA ILE A 243 -1.42 -0.38 17.07
C ILE A 243 -2.66 0.30 17.67
N LEU A 244 -3.83 0.12 17.05
CA LEU A 244 -5.09 0.65 17.56
C LEU A 244 -5.45 0.06 18.94
N LEU A 245 -5.28 -1.26 19.11
CA LEU A 245 -5.54 -1.93 20.39
C LEU A 245 -4.61 -1.44 21.50
N ASN A 246 -3.34 -1.16 21.20
CA ASN A 246 -2.40 -0.52 22.11
C ASN A 246 -2.88 0.87 22.54
N ALA A 247 -3.32 1.70 21.59
CA ALA A 247 -3.85 3.03 21.88
C ALA A 247 -5.10 2.97 22.76
N LEU A 248 -5.88 1.89 22.66
CA LEU A 248 -7.05 1.61 23.51
C LEU A 248 -6.70 0.95 24.85
N GLY A 249 -5.42 0.67 25.13
CA GLY A 249 -4.95 0.01 26.34
C GLY A 249 -5.25 -1.49 26.41
N ARG A 250 -5.57 -2.13 25.28
CA ARG A 250 -5.90 -3.55 25.16
C ARG A 250 -4.66 -4.35 24.77
N PHE A 251 -3.65 -4.29 25.63
CA PHE A 251 -2.28 -4.76 25.33
C PHE A 251 -2.18 -6.26 25.02
N ASP A 252 -2.95 -7.12 25.71
CA ASP A 252 -2.92 -8.57 25.43
C ASP A 252 -3.43 -8.89 24.01
N GLU A 253 -4.53 -8.25 23.58
CA GLU A 253 -5.05 -8.41 22.22
C GLU A 253 -4.11 -7.79 21.18
N ALA A 254 -3.43 -6.68 21.52
CA ALA A 254 -2.43 -6.08 20.64
C ALA A 254 -1.23 -7.04 20.42
N LEU A 255 -0.75 -7.71 21.47
CA LEU A 255 0.30 -8.72 21.35
C LEU A 255 -0.12 -9.88 20.45
N GLU A 256 -1.34 -10.38 20.56
CA GLU A 256 -1.85 -11.41 19.65
C GLU A 256 -1.75 -10.95 18.18
N CYS A 257 -2.11 -9.69 17.91
CA CYS A 257 -2.01 -9.11 16.58
C CYS A 257 -0.56 -9.01 16.08
N PHE A 258 0.36 -8.50 16.89
CA PHE A 258 1.77 -8.39 16.48
C PHE A 258 2.43 -9.76 16.30
N VAL A 259 2.05 -10.76 17.10
CA VAL A 259 2.50 -12.14 16.89
C VAL A 259 2.03 -12.63 15.53
N GLN A 260 0.73 -12.48 15.19
CA GLN A 260 0.22 -12.88 13.87
C GLN A 260 0.93 -12.14 12.74
N ALA A 261 1.10 -10.82 12.84
CA ALA A 261 1.81 -10.03 11.83
C ALA A 261 3.25 -10.55 11.63
N SER A 262 4.00 -10.79 12.71
CA SER A 262 5.38 -11.28 12.65
C SER A 262 5.52 -12.74 12.18
N GLU A 263 4.48 -13.57 12.35
CA GLU A 263 4.44 -14.94 11.83
C GLU A 263 4.18 -14.98 10.32
N ILE A 264 3.45 -13.99 9.79
CA ILE A 264 3.16 -13.83 8.36
C ILE A 264 4.35 -13.21 7.64
N ASP A 265 4.86 -12.09 8.14
CA ASP A 265 6.07 -11.43 7.64
C ASP A 265 6.96 -10.98 8.81
N GLY A 266 8.06 -11.72 8.98
CA GLY A 266 9.04 -11.48 10.03
C GLY A 266 10.05 -10.39 9.72
N ASP A 267 10.09 -9.84 8.50
CA ASP A 267 11.11 -8.88 8.04
C ASP A 267 10.67 -7.41 8.24
N GLN A 268 9.65 -7.17 9.07
CA GLN A 268 9.10 -5.85 9.38
C GLN A 268 9.55 -5.36 10.76
N ALA A 269 10.55 -4.45 10.78
CA ALA A 269 11.12 -3.94 12.02
C ALA A 269 10.11 -3.21 12.93
N ASP A 270 9.13 -2.53 12.36
CA ASP A 270 8.07 -1.81 13.06
C ASP A 270 7.13 -2.77 13.81
N VAL A 271 6.81 -3.94 13.24
CA VAL A 271 6.00 -4.97 13.91
C VAL A 271 6.71 -5.47 15.17
N TRP A 272 8.01 -5.77 15.07
CA TRP A 272 8.83 -6.20 16.21
C TRP A 272 9.01 -5.10 17.25
N PHE A 273 9.17 -3.85 16.82
CA PHE A 273 9.21 -2.71 17.72
C PHE A 273 7.89 -2.53 18.48
N ASN A 274 6.75 -2.57 17.79
CA ASN A 274 5.43 -2.44 18.41
C ASN A 274 5.16 -3.58 19.41
N ARG A 275 5.56 -4.81 19.06
CA ARG A 275 5.52 -5.96 19.96
C ARG A 275 6.38 -5.73 21.21
N GLY A 276 7.63 -5.29 21.03
CA GLY A 276 8.55 -5.01 22.12
C GLY A 276 8.05 -3.91 23.05
N TYR A 277 7.51 -2.84 22.48
CA TYR A 277 6.88 -1.75 23.23
C TYR A 277 5.71 -2.26 24.07
N THR A 278 4.86 -3.10 23.49
CA THR A 278 3.71 -3.68 24.21
C THR A 278 4.14 -4.57 25.37
N HIS A 279 5.15 -5.43 25.16
CA HIS A 279 5.75 -6.22 26.24
C HIS A 279 6.34 -5.34 27.34
N ALA A 280 7.03 -4.24 26.99
CA ALA A 280 7.61 -3.31 27.96
C ALA A 280 6.53 -2.64 28.83
N VAL A 281 5.42 -2.21 28.23
CA VAL A 281 4.27 -1.63 28.95
C VAL A 281 3.64 -2.65 29.92
N LEU A 282 3.61 -3.93 29.55
CA LEU A 282 3.15 -5.02 30.41
C LEU A 282 4.18 -5.45 31.48
N GLY A 283 5.38 -4.84 31.48
CA GLY A 283 6.49 -5.21 32.38
C GLY A 283 7.18 -6.53 32.03
N GLN A 284 6.93 -7.06 30.83
CA GLN A 284 7.54 -8.28 30.28
C GLN A 284 8.88 -7.94 29.62
N PHE A 285 9.84 -7.49 30.43
CA PHE A 285 11.07 -6.88 29.93
C PHE A 285 11.98 -7.82 29.13
N ASP A 286 12.02 -9.12 29.45
CA ASP A 286 12.82 -10.09 28.69
C ASP A 286 12.29 -10.27 27.26
N ASP A 287 10.97 -10.37 27.10
CA ASP A 287 10.30 -10.48 25.79
C ASP A 287 10.41 -9.17 25.00
N ALA A 288 10.34 -8.02 25.68
CA ALA A 288 10.55 -6.72 25.09
C ALA A 288 11.97 -6.58 24.51
N ALA A 289 12.99 -6.94 25.30
CA ALA A 289 14.39 -6.92 24.86
C ALA A 289 14.65 -7.86 23.67
N GLY A 290 14.00 -9.03 23.65
CA GLY A 290 14.02 -9.94 22.50
C GLY A 290 13.46 -9.28 21.25
N SER A 291 12.27 -8.69 21.35
CA SER A 291 11.58 -8.08 20.21
C SER A 291 12.31 -6.85 19.66
N PHE A 292 12.85 -5.99 20.51
CA PHE A 292 13.64 -4.84 20.04
C PHE A 292 14.95 -5.27 19.35
N ARG A 293 15.54 -6.40 19.77
CA ARG A 293 16.73 -6.95 19.09
C ARG A 293 16.40 -7.37 17.67
N GLU A 294 15.29 -8.09 17.46
CA GLU A 294 14.83 -8.46 16.12
C GLU A 294 14.58 -7.21 15.26
N ALA A 295 13.93 -6.18 15.80
CA ALA A 295 13.73 -4.91 15.10
C ALA A 295 15.05 -4.26 14.64
N ILE A 296 16.08 -4.26 15.51
CA ILE A 296 17.42 -3.74 15.22
C ILE A 296 18.17 -4.62 14.20
N GLU A 297 18.01 -5.93 14.26
CA GLU A 297 18.63 -6.85 13.31
C GLU A 297 18.06 -6.67 11.89
N ILE A 298 16.75 -6.41 11.79
CA ILE A 298 16.05 -6.15 10.52
C ILE A 298 16.40 -4.76 9.97
N ASP A 299 16.31 -3.72 10.82
CA ASP A 299 16.67 -2.35 10.48
C ASP A 299 17.68 -1.77 11.48
N PRO A 300 18.99 -1.87 11.19
CA PRO A 300 20.06 -1.29 12.02
C PRO A 300 20.06 0.24 12.07
N THR A 301 19.16 0.92 11.34
CA THR A 301 18.99 2.37 11.39
C THR A 301 17.76 2.80 12.19
N PHE A 302 17.01 1.86 12.77
CA PHE A 302 15.78 2.14 13.49
C PHE A 302 16.03 2.68 14.92
N VAL A 303 16.29 3.98 15.02
CA VAL A 303 16.67 4.67 16.27
C VAL A 303 15.74 4.40 17.45
N PRO A 304 14.39 4.46 17.32
CA PRO A 304 13.48 4.15 18.42
C PRO A 304 13.72 2.77 19.06
N ALA A 305 14.03 1.75 18.27
CA ALA A 305 14.28 0.40 18.79
C ALA A 305 15.52 0.36 19.69
N TYR A 306 16.59 1.10 19.34
CA TYR A 306 17.77 1.24 20.19
C TYR A 306 17.48 1.92 21.52
N MET A 307 16.70 3.01 21.49
CA MET A 307 16.38 3.76 22.72
C MET A 307 15.51 2.95 23.67
N GLU A 308 14.47 2.30 23.14
CA GLU A 308 13.56 1.47 23.95
C GLU A 308 14.26 0.19 24.45
N ALA A 309 15.10 -0.44 23.63
CA ALA A 309 15.96 -1.54 24.09
C ALA A 309 16.87 -1.07 25.24
N ALA A 310 17.55 0.07 25.09
CA ALA A 310 18.43 0.60 26.12
C ALA A 310 17.67 0.85 27.43
N PHE A 311 16.48 1.45 27.35
CA PHE A 311 15.61 1.64 28.51
C PHE A 311 15.28 0.31 29.21
N VAL A 312 14.86 -0.71 28.45
CA VAL A 312 14.56 -2.04 28.99
C VAL A 312 15.80 -2.69 29.63
N TYR A 313 16.97 -2.55 29.03
CA TYR A 313 18.22 -3.09 29.57
C TYR A 313 18.63 -2.43 30.90
N VAL A 314 18.33 -1.13 31.10
CA VAL A 314 18.49 -0.50 32.42
C VAL A 314 17.57 -1.17 33.45
N GLN A 315 16.31 -1.46 33.09
CA GLN A 315 15.33 -2.07 34.00
C GLN A 315 15.68 -3.53 34.37
N THR A 316 16.32 -4.26 33.45
CA THR A 316 16.70 -5.67 33.66
C THR A 316 18.10 -5.84 34.27
N GLY A 317 18.80 -4.74 34.58
CA GLY A 317 20.08 -4.76 35.30
C GLY A 317 21.32 -4.89 34.43
N PHE A 318 21.21 -4.49 33.15
CA PHE A 318 22.30 -4.48 32.16
C PHE A 318 22.61 -3.04 31.68
N PRO A 319 22.99 -2.12 32.58
CA PRO A 319 23.15 -0.71 32.23
C PRO A 319 24.36 -0.44 31.33
N ASP A 320 25.40 -1.28 31.36
CA ASP A 320 26.58 -1.14 30.47
C ASP A 320 26.19 -1.39 28.99
N GLU A 321 25.39 -2.42 28.75
CA GLU A 321 24.80 -2.71 27.45
C GLU A 321 23.83 -1.60 27.02
N ALA A 322 23.02 -1.06 27.95
CA ALA A 322 22.15 0.07 27.67
C ALA A 322 22.91 1.32 27.20
N VAL A 323 24.05 1.64 27.84
CA VAL A 323 24.92 2.74 27.39
C VAL A 323 25.40 2.52 25.95
N SER A 324 25.77 1.28 25.62
CA SER A 324 26.21 0.92 24.27
C SER A 324 25.10 1.08 23.22
N LEU A 325 23.86 0.74 23.58
CA LEU A 325 22.69 0.94 22.72
C LEU A 325 22.36 2.43 22.54
N TYR A 326 22.41 3.23 23.61
CA TYR A 326 22.27 4.68 23.50
C TYR A 326 23.37 5.31 22.65
N ASP A 327 24.61 4.83 22.75
CA ASP A 327 25.71 5.31 21.89
C ASP A 327 25.44 5.03 20.40
N GLN A 328 24.84 3.88 20.07
CA GLN A 328 24.42 3.57 18.70
C GLN A 328 23.27 4.47 18.24
N ALA A 329 22.25 4.67 19.08
CA ALA A 329 21.15 5.61 18.80
C ALA A 329 21.68 7.03 18.54
N ILE A 330 22.57 7.53 19.39
CA ILE A 330 23.19 8.86 19.25
C ILE A 330 24.06 8.96 17.98
N ALA A 331 24.77 7.89 17.61
CA ALA A 331 25.59 7.87 16.41
C ALA A 331 24.74 7.95 15.12
N LEU A 332 23.55 7.36 15.13
CA LEU A 332 22.58 7.44 14.03
C LEU A 332 21.87 8.81 14.01
N GLU A 333 21.30 9.20 15.15
CA GLU A 333 20.57 10.45 15.31
C GLU A 333 20.75 11.01 16.74
N PRO A 334 21.62 12.02 16.93
CA PRO A 334 21.80 12.66 18.23
C PRO A 334 20.51 13.35 18.69
N SER A 335 19.95 12.91 19.82
CA SER A 335 18.73 13.49 20.41
C SER A 335 18.90 13.75 21.90
N ALA A 336 18.16 14.74 22.42
CA ALA A 336 18.16 15.04 23.86
C ALA A 336 17.71 13.81 24.68
N GLU A 337 16.72 13.07 24.17
CA GLU A 337 16.20 11.86 24.78
C GLU A 337 17.27 10.77 24.92
N ALA A 338 18.03 10.48 23.84
CA ALA A 338 19.05 9.46 23.86
C ALA A 338 20.22 9.82 24.80
N TYR A 339 20.64 11.09 24.81
CA TYR A 339 21.65 11.57 25.77
C TYR A 339 21.15 11.51 27.22
N PHE A 340 19.89 11.85 27.46
CA PHE A 340 19.30 11.78 28.79
C PHE A 340 19.21 10.33 29.28
N GLY A 341 18.73 9.41 28.45
CA GLY A 341 18.68 7.98 28.74
C GLY A 341 20.06 7.40 29.04
N LYS A 342 21.08 7.78 28.25
CA LYS A 342 22.49 7.43 28.51
C LYS A 342 22.97 7.95 29.87
N GLY A 343 22.64 9.20 30.20
CA GLY A 343 22.97 9.78 31.50
C GLY A 343 22.37 8.99 32.66
N VAL A 344 21.11 8.59 32.56
CA VAL A 344 20.44 7.73 33.55
C VAL A 344 21.13 6.37 33.68
N ALA A 345 21.46 5.72 32.57
CA ALA A 345 22.18 4.44 32.60
C ALA A 345 23.57 4.57 33.27
N LEU A 346 24.30 5.64 32.99
CA LEU A 346 25.61 5.93 33.61
C LEU A 346 25.51 6.23 35.11
N GLN A 347 24.43 6.87 35.56
CA GLN A 347 24.16 7.03 37.00
C GLN A 347 23.97 5.69 37.70
N VAL A 348 23.27 4.74 37.06
CA VAL A 348 23.07 3.38 37.61
C VAL A 348 24.41 2.63 37.71
N ILE A 349 25.31 2.81 36.73
CA ILE A 349 26.69 2.26 36.77
C ILE A 349 27.54 2.93 37.87
N GLY A 350 27.23 4.18 38.23
CA GLY A 350 28.01 4.99 39.17
C GLY A 350 29.12 5.82 38.51
N ASP A 351 29.13 5.94 37.19
CA ASP A 351 30.05 6.81 36.44
C ASP A 351 29.50 8.25 36.38
N GLN A 352 29.60 8.95 37.50
CA GLN A 352 29.00 10.28 37.70
C GLN A 352 29.53 11.33 36.70
N GLU A 353 30.82 11.26 36.35
CA GLU A 353 31.46 12.21 35.43
C GLU A 353 30.83 12.11 34.04
N LYS A 354 30.76 10.91 33.46
CA LYS A 354 30.14 10.72 32.14
C LYS A 354 28.64 10.93 32.16
N ALA A 355 27.98 10.63 33.28
CA ALA A 355 26.55 10.90 33.42
C ALA A 355 26.27 12.40 33.32
N ASP A 356 27.04 13.23 34.04
CA ASP A 356 26.88 14.68 34.00
C ASP A 356 27.17 15.25 32.60
N GLU A 357 28.18 14.75 31.90
CA GLU A 357 28.45 15.11 30.49
C GLU A 357 27.26 14.77 29.56
N ALA A 358 26.66 13.59 29.73
CA ALA A 358 25.52 13.16 28.93
C ALA A 358 24.28 14.02 29.22
N PHE A 359 24.01 14.36 30.48
CA PHE A 359 22.92 15.28 30.83
C PHE A 359 23.14 16.68 30.30
N GLU A 360 24.37 17.22 30.38
CA GLU A 360 24.69 18.52 29.79
C GLU A 360 24.38 18.54 28.29
N LYS A 361 24.74 17.49 27.56
CA LYS A 361 24.39 17.35 26.13
C LYS A 361 22.88 17.28 25.90
N ALA A 362 22.14 16.54 26.73
CA ALA A 362 20.69 16.50 26.64
C ALA A 362 20.06 17.89 26.84
N PHE A 363 20.54 18.66 27.82
CA PHE A 363 20.02 19.99 28.14
C PHE A 363 20.41 21.06 27.09
N GLU A 364 21.58 20.91 26.46
CA GLU A 364 22.00 21.74 25.33
C GLU A 364 21.06 21.55 24.12
N LEU A 365 20.65 20.30 23.86
CA LEU A 365 19.74 19.98 22.76
C LEU A 365 18.29 20.36 23.06
N ASP A 366 17.83 20.11 24.30
CA ASP A 366 16.50 20.50 24.76
C ASP A 366 16.51 20.87 26.26
N PRO A 367 16.43 22.17 26.59
CA PRO A 367 16.44 22.64 27.98
C PRO A 367 15.31 22.09 28.87
N ARG A 368 14.22 21.55 28.30
CA ARG A 368 13.12 20.96 29.08
C ARG A 368 13.58 19.75 29.89
N TYR A 369 14.57 19.00 29.40
CA TYR A 369 15.13 17.87 30.15
C TYR A 369 15.80 18.30 31.45
N LYS A 370 16.28 19.54 31.54
CA LYS A 370 16.84 20.09 32.77
C LYS A 370 15.76 20.25 33.84
N GLU A 371 14.59 20.75 33.46
CA GLU A 371 13.45 20.90 34.37
C GLU A 371 12.97 19.53 34.87
N ILE A 372 12.90 18.53 33.99
CA ILE A 372 12.56 17.14 34.33
C ILE A 372 13.56 16.58 35.35
N PHE A 373 14.86 16.73 35.10
CA PHE A 373 15.92 16.22 35.96
C PHE A 373 15.93 16.87 37.35
N GLU A 374 15.79 18.20 37.40
CA GLU A 374 15.73 18.94 38.67
C GLU A 374 14.44 18.64 39.44
N GLY A 375 13.33 18.38 38.75
CA GLY A 375 12.07 17.94 39.35
C GLY A 375 12.21 16.60 40.09
N GLN A 376 12.83 15.60 39.46
CA GLN A 376 13.03 14.26 40.03
C GLN A 376 13.94 14.23 41.26
N LYS A 377 14.90 15.15 41.39
CA LYS A 377 15.77 15.25 42.57
C LYS A 377 15.08 15.85 43.80
N ASN A 378 13.96 16.53 43.62
CA ASN A 378 13.26 17.28 44.68
C ASN A 378 11.96 16.59 45.16
N SER A 379 11.62 15.44 44.59
CA SER A 379 10.48 14.57 44.92
C SER A 379 10.95 13.28 45.55
#